data_AF-A0A6I9NE55-F1
#
_entry.id   AF-A0A6I9NE55-F1
#
_cell.length_a   1.000
_cell.length_b   1.000
_cell.length_c   1.000
_cell.angle_alpha   90.00
_cell.angle_beta   90.00
_cell.angle_gamma   90.00
#
_symmetry.space_group_name_H-M   'P 1'
#
loop_
_entity.id
_entity.type
_entity.pdbx_description
1 polymer ?
#
loop_
_entity_poly.entity_id
_entity_poly.type
_entity_poly.pdbx_seq_one_letter_code
_entity_poly.pdbx_strand_id
1 'polypeptide(L)'
;MCMDAKINFDSNAEYRQKKVFAMQDWTQEDPRDHQAAKADLNYIGLDGSIGCLVNGAGLAMATMDIIKLHGGTPANFLDVGGGATAHQVTEAFKLITSDRKVSGEEVIQRN
;
A
#
# COMPACT_ATOMS: atom_id res chain seq x y z
N MET A 1 -7.58 -9.29 36.00
CA MET A 1 -6.16 -9.12 35.68
C MET A 1 -5.99 -9.48 34.21
N CYS A 2 -5.52 -8.57 33.37
CA CYS A 2 -5.23 -8.88 31.96
C CYS A 2 -3.77 -9.33 31.86
N MET A 3 -3.53 -10.55 31.36
CA MET A 3 -2.18 -11.09 31.20
C MET A 3 -1.56 -10.73 29.84
N ASP A 4 -2.39 -10.56 28.81
CA ASP A 4 -2.00 -10.12 27.48
C ASP A 4 -3.18 -9.37 26.82
N ALA A 5 -2.87 -8.41 25.95
CA ALA A 5 -3.87 -7.64 25.23
C ALA A 5 -3.33 -7.17 23.87
N LYS A 6 -4.12 -7.37 22.81
CA LYS A 6 -3.91 -6.79 21.50
C LYS A 6 -4.95 -5.71 21.26
N ILE A 7 -4.50 -4.48 21.00
CA ILE A 7 -5.35 -3.33 20.75
C ILE A 7 -5.02 -2.81 19.35
N ASN A 8 -6.04 -2.66 18.51
CA ASN A 8 -5.91 -2.00 17.21
C ASN A 8 -6.55 -0.62 17.29
N PHE A 9 -5.89 0.39 16.72
CA PHE A 9 -6.40 1.75 16.69
C PHE A 9 -6.93 2.07 15.29
N ASP A 10 -7.98 2.90 15.24
CA ASP A 10 -8.48 3.45 13.99
C ASP A 10 -7.54 4.57 13.52
N SER A 11 -6.88 4.35 12.37
CA SER A 11 -5.97 5.32 11.73
C SER A 11 -6.64 6.66 11.49
N ASN A 12 -7.94 6.68 11.18
CA ASN A 12 -8.69 7.93 10.97
C ASN A 12 -8.87 8.77 12.25
N ALA A 13 -8.59 8.20 13.43
CA ALA A 13 -8.65 8.89 14.71
C ALA A 13 -7.33 9.57 15.11
N GLU A 14 -6.29 9.50 14.28
CA GLU A 14 -4.97 10.08 14.56
C GLU A 14 -5.04 11.54 14.98
N TYR A 15 -5.84 12.35 14.27
CA TYR A 15 -5.98 13.79 14.51
C TYR A 15 -6.34 14.15 15.97
N ARG A 16 -7.08 13.27 16.65
CA ARG A 16 -7.53 13.45 18.05
C ARG A 16 -6.77 12.58 19.05
N GLN A 17 -5.99 11.59 18.61
CA GLN A 17 -5.26 10.65 19.47
C GLN A 17 -3.74 10.73 19.29
N LYS A 18 -3.19 11.95 19.15
CA LYS A 18 -1.75 12.19 18.90
C LYS A 18 -0.81 11.45 19.87
N LYS A 19 -1.19 11.29 21.15
CA LYS A 19 -0.37 10.57 22.14
C LYS A 19 -0.22 9.09 21.83
N VAL A 20 -1.25 8.47 21.26
CA VAL A 20 -1.25 7.05 20.91
C VAL A 20 -0.40 6.82 19.67
N PHE A 21 -0.60 7.62 18.62
CA PHE A 21 0.16 7.51 17.38
C PHE A 21 1.64 7.89 17.55
N ALA A 22 1.97 8.74 18.53
CA ALA A 22 3.36 8.99 18.92
C ALA A 22 4.09 7.76 19.49
N MET A 23 3.36 6.73 19.93
CA MET A 23 3.92 5.46 20.40
C MET A 23 4.01 4.40 19.28
N GLN A 24 3.66 4.75 18.03
CA GLN A 24 3.73 3.82 16.91
C GLN A 24 5.20 3.44 16.64
N ASP A 25 5.46 2.13 16.62
CA ASP A 25 6.78 1.57 16.35
C ASP A 25 6.87 1.07 14.90
N TRP A 26 7.41 1.94 14.04
CA TRP A 26 7.62 1.64 12.61
C TRP A 26 8.64 0.51 12.36
N THR A 27 9.43 0.10 13.36
CA THR A 27 10.38 -1.01 13.18
C THR A 27 9.70 -2.37 13.11
N GLN A 28 8.43 -2.45 13.53
CA GLN A 28 7.60 -3.66 13.46
C GLN A 28 6.82 -3.77 12.14
N GLU A 29 6.79 -2.70 11.33
CA GLU A 29 6.09 -2.65 10.05
C GLU A 29 7.06 -2.87 8.88
N ASP A 30 6.53 -3.16 7.69
CA ASP A 30 7.36 -3.25 6.49
C ASP A 30 7.93 -1.85 6.17
N PRO A 31 9.25 -1.71 5.94
CA PRO A 31 9.85 -0.43 5.54
C PRO A 31 9.19 0.20 4.30
N ARG A 32 8.61 -0.61 3.41
CA ARG A 32 7.89 -0.15 2.22
C ARG A 32 6.55 0.48 2.57
N ASP A 33 5.82 -0.11 3.53
CA ASP A 33 4.55 0.42 4.01
C ASP A 33 4.76 1.78 4.70
N HIS A 34 5.83 1.90 5.50
CA HIS A 34 6.20 3.17 6.13
C HIS A 34 6.60 4.25 5.10
N GLN A 35 7.31 3.88 4.02
CA GLN A 35 7.63 4.83 2.94
C GLN A 35 6.38 5.26 2.18
N ALA A 36 5.46 4.33 1.91
CA ALA A 36 4.18 4.61 1.28
C ALA A 36 3.31 5.54 2.14
N ALA A 37 3.22 5.28 3.45
CA ALA A 37 2.46 6.11 4.39
C ALA A 37 2.95 7.57 4.41
N LYS A 38 4.27 7.81 4.28
CA LYS A 38 4.82 9.17 4.19
C LYS A 38 4.41 9.93 2.92
N ALA A 39 4.08 9.20 1.86
CA ALA A 39 3.67 9.76 0.57
C ALA A 39 2.15 9.78 0.41
N ASP A 40 1.38 9.51 1.48
CA ASP A 40 -0.08 9.30 1.43
C ASP A 40 -0.48 8.25 0.38
N LEU A 41 0.28 7.16 0.32
CA LEU A 41 0.03 6.01 -0.55
C LEU A 41 -0.38 4.80 0.28
N ASN A 42 -1.37 4.05 -0.21
CA ASN A 42 -1.72 2.77 0.39
C ASN A 42 -0.97 1.67 -0.35
N TYR A 43 0.11 1.17 0.25
CA TYR A 43 0.89 0.05 -0.27
C TYR A 43 0.72 -1.18 0.62
N ILE A 44 0.59 -2.35 0.00
CA ILE A 44 0.66 -3.64 0.68
C ILE A 44 1.52 -4.56 -0.19
N GLY A 45 2.62 -5.06 0.36
CA GLY A 45 3.48 -6.04 -0.29
C GLY A 45 2.80 -7.41 -0.40
N LEU A 46 2.91 -8.04 -1.56
CA LEU A 46 2.46 -9.41 -1.84
C LEU A 46 3.63 -10.23 -2.42
N ASP A 47 3.44 -11.54 -2.58
CA ASP A 47 4.50 -12.46 -3.04
C ASP A 47 4.46 -12.75 -4.56
N GLY A 48 3.77 -11.94 -5.34
CA GLY A 48 3.69 -12.11 -6.79
C GLY A 48 4.82 -11.46 -7.58
N SER A 49 4.63 -11.42 -8.90
CA SER A 49 5.60 -10.91 -9.87
C SER A 49 5.12 -9.72 -10.70
N ILE A 50 3.84 -9.35 -10.62
CA ILE A 50 3.25 -8.24 -11.39
C ILE A 50 2.94 -7.08 -10.45
N GLY A 51 3.62 -5.96 -10.64
CA GLY A 51 3.40 -4.77 -9.86
C GLY A 51 2.19 -3.98 -10.36
N CYS A 52 1.28 -3.62 -9.46
CA CYS A 52 0.05 -2.92 -9.81
C CYS A 52 0.08 -1.50 -9.25
N LEU A 53 -0.22 -0.51 -10.10
CA LEU A 53 -0.48 0.87 -9.68
C LEU A 53 -1.86 1.28 -10.16
N VAL A 54 -2.74 1.63 -9.22
CA VAL A 54 -4.11 1.97 -9.55
C VAL A 54 -4.60 3.20 -8.79
N ASN A 55 -5.60 3.85 -9.37
CA ASN A 55 -6.32 4.94 -8.72
C ASN A 55 -7.65 4.42 -8.16
N GLY A 56 -7.66 4.16 -6.85
CA GLY A 56 -8.80 3.71 -6.05
C GLY A 56 -8.72 2.25 -5.64
N ALA A 57 -8.92 1.99 -4.34
CA ALA A 57 -8.89 0.65 -3.75
C ALA A 57 -9.82 -0.38 -4.43
N GLY A 58 -11.00 0.03 -4.91
CA GLY A 58 -11.92 -0.87 -5.62
C GLY A 58 -11.38 -1.32 -6.97
N LEU A 59 -10.71 -0.41 -7.69
CA LEU A 59 -10.03 -0.74 -8.95
C LEU A 59 -8.81 -1.62 -8.68
N ALA A 60 -8.06 -1.33 -7.60
CA ALA A 60 -6.92 -2.13 -7.17
C ALA A 60 -7.29 -3.60 -6.99
N MET A 61 -8.36 -3.86 -6.25
CA MET A 61 -8.83 -5.23 -6.00
C MET A 61 -9.26 -5.91 -7.30
N ALA A 62 -10.00 -5.21 -8.17
CA ALA A 62 -10.40 -5.76 -9.47
C ALA A 62 -9.21 -6.08 -10.38
N THR A 63 -8.18 -5.24 -10.39
CA THR A 63 -6.95 -5.46 -11.17
C THR A 63 -6.21 -6.71 -10.68
N MET A 64 -6.06 -6.87 -9.37
CA MET A 64 -5.45 -8.07 -8.79
C MET A 64 -6.24 -9.33 -9.15
N ASP A 65 -7.57 -9.28 -9.11
CA ASP A 65 -8.43 -10.39 -9.51
C ASP A 65 -8.25 -10.74 -10.99
N ILE A 66 -8.19 -9.74 -11.88
CA ILE A 66 -7.94 -9.94 -13.31
C ILE A 66 -6.58 -10.60 -13.55
N ILE A 67 -5.53 -10.11 -12.89
CA ILE A 67 -4.18 -10.68 -13.00
C ILE A 67 -4.19 -12.16 -12.58
N LYS A 68 -4.85 -12.46 -11.47
CA LYS A 68 -4.97 -13.83 -10.97
C LYS A 68 -5.79 -14.73 -11.89
N LEU A 69 -6.87 -14.20 -12.49
CA LEU A 69 -7.69 -14.91 -13.48
C LEU A 69 -6.90 -15.26 -14.74
N HIS A 70 -5.92 -14.44 -15.13
CA HIS A 70 -5.03 -14.69 -16.28
C HIS A 70 -3.77 -15.48 -15.91
N GLY A 71 -3.70 -16.04 -14.69
CA GLY A 71 -2.59 -16.87 -14.21
C GLY A 71 -1.36 -16.11 -13.73
N GLY A 72 -1.43 -14.77 -13.65
CA GLY A 72 -0.42 -13.94 -13.02
C GLY A 72 -0.56 -13.91 -11.50
N THR A 73 0.46 -13.40 -10.81
CA THR A 73 0.42 -13.18 -9.36
C THR A 73 0.75 -11.72 -9.06
N PRO A 74 -0.13 -10.97 -8.36
CA PRO A 74 0.13 -9.59 -8.01
C PRO A 74 1.25 -9.50 -6.95
N ALA A 75 2.27 -8.70 -7.23
CA ALA A 75 3.41 -8.44 -6.35
C ALA A 75 3.11 -7.40 -5.27
N ASN A 76 2.16 -6.52 -5.52
CA ASN A 76 1.76 -5.50 -4.57
C ASN A 76 0.34 -5.01 -4.83
N PHE A 77 -0.26 -4.44 -3.80
CA PHE A 77 -1.40 -3.55 -3.87
C PHE A 77 -0.87 -2.13 -3.71
N LEU A 78 -1.15 -1.23 -4.66
CA LEU A 78 -0.79 0.18 -4.54
C LEU A 78 -1.93 1.05 -5.04
N ASP A 79 -2.54 1.80 -4.13
CA ASP A 79 -3.56 2.80 -4.41
C ASP A 79 -3.01 4.22 -4.22
N VAL A 80 -3.00 5.00 -5.30
CA VAL A 80 -2.56 6.42 -5.33
C VAL A 80 -3.69 7.41 -5.04
N GLY A 81 -4.95 6.94 -4.97
CA GLY A 81 -6.14 7.77 -4.74
C GLY A 81 -6.55 8.67 -5.91
N GLY A 82 -7.78 9.19 -5.83
CA GLY A 82 -8.48 9.94 -6.90
C GLY A 82 -7.70 11.10 -7.51
N GLY A 83 -6.93 11.81 -6.70
CA GLY A 83 -6.19 13.02 -7.08
C GLY A 83 -4.68 12.82 -7.13
N ALA A 84 -4.21 11.68 -7.64
CA ALA A 84 -2.80 11.32 -7.66
C ALA A 84 -1.93 12.44 -8.29
N THR A 85 -1.04 13.00 -7.48
CA THR A 85 -0.07 14.02 -7.92
C THR A 85 1.13 13.36 -8.60
N ALA A 86 1.86 14.11 -9.45
CA ALA A 86 3.09 13.62 -10.07
C ALA A 86 4.12 13.13 -9.03
N HIS A 87 4.16 13.75 -7.84
CA HIS A 87 5.00 13.32 -6.73
C HIS A 87 4.60 11.94 -6.21
N GLN A 88 3.30 11.75 -5.92
CA GLN A 88 2.77 10.46 -5.44
C GLN A 88 3.00 9.34 -6.44
N VAL A 89 2.80 9.59 -7.73
CA VAL A 89 3.09 8.62 -8.79
C VAL A 89 4.57 8.28 -8.83
N THR A 90 5.46 9.27 -8.69
CA THR A 90 6.92 9.04 -8.68
C THR A 90 7.35 8.19 -7.48
N GLU A 91 6.85 8.48 -6.28
CA GLU A 91 7.14 7.68 -5.09
C GLU A 91 6.57 6.25 -5.21
N ALA A 92 5.38 6.11 -5.79
CA ALA A 92 4.78 4.82 -6.07
C ALA A 92 5.63 3.97 -7.03
N PHE A 93 6.14 4.56 -8.12
CA PHE A 93 7.07 3.88 -9.03
C PHE A 93 8.38 3.49 -8.34
N LYS A 94 8.93 4.36 -7.47
CA LYS A 94 10.14 4.01 -6.70
C LYS A 94 9.91 2.80 -5.80
N LEU A 95 8.73 2.69 -5.18
CA LEU A 95 8.37 1.55 -4.34
C LEU A 95 8.27 0.26 -5.17
N ILE A 96 7.57 0.30 -6.30
CA ILE A 96 7.43 -0.89 -7.17
C ILE A 96 8.78 -1.33 -7.74
N THR A 97 9.57 -0.39 -8.27
CA THR A 97 10.90 -0.69 -8.84
C THR A 97 11.94 -1.13 -7.80
N SER A 98 11.73 -0.81 -6.52
CA SER A 98 12.60 -1.30 -5.43
C SER A 98 12.42 -2.79 -5.16
N ASP A 99 11.28 -3.37 -5.53
CA ASP A 99 11.00 -4.78 -5.34
C ASP A 99 11.54 -5.62 -6.50
N ARG A 100 12.61 -6.37 -6.23
CA ARG A 100 13.24 -7.25 -7.22
C ARG A 100 12.37 -8.42 -7.67
N LYS A 101 11.27 -8.71 -6.97
CA LYS A 101 10.30 -9.75 -7.37
C LYS A 101 9.43 -9.30 -8.54
N VAL A 102 9.30 -7.99 -8.76
CA VAL A 102 8.46 -7.43 -9.83
C VAL A 102 9.16 -7.61 -11.18
N SER A 103 8.55 -8.40 -12.06
CA SER A 103 9.01 -8.64 -13.43
C SER A 103 8.29 -7.80 -14.47
N GLY A 104 7.13 -7.21 -14.12
CA GLY A 104 6.35 -6.34 -14.99
C GLY A 104 5.44 -5.41 -14.20
N GLU A 105 5.17 -4.23 -14.75
CA GLU A 105 4.38 -3.18 -14.10
C GLU A 105 3.10 -2.92 -14.91
N GLU A 106 1.95 -2.92 -14.25
CA GLU A 106 0.66 -2.63 -14.84
C GLU A 106 0.03 -1.39 -14.16
N VAL A 107 -0.18 -0.34 -14.96
CA VAL A 107 -0.74 0.93 -14.50
C VAL A 107 -2.15 1.06 -15.04
N ILE A 108 -3.14 1.14 -14.14
CA ILE A 108 -4.55 1.31 -14.51
C ILE A 108 -5.10 2.57 -13.83
N GLN A 109 -5.32 3.61 -14.63
CA GLN A 109 -5.97 4.85 -14.21
C GLN A 109 -7.31 5.01 -14.92
N ARG A 110 -8.34 5.45 -14.16
CA ARG A 110 -9.57 5.96 -14.74
C ARG A 110 -9.42 7.46 -14.97
N ASN A 111 -9.68 7.92 -16.19
CA ASN A 111 -9.82 9.34 -16.53
C ASN A 111 -11.12 9.92 -15.98
#